data_AF-A0A961NFA1-F1
#
_entry.id   AF-A0A961NFA1-F1
#
_cell.length_a   1.000
_cell.length_b   1.000
_cell.length_c   1.000
_cell.angle_alpha   90.00
_cell.angle_beta   90.00
_cell.angle_gamma   90.00
#
_symmetry.space_group_name_H-M   'P 1'
#
loop_
_entity.id
_entity.type
_entity.pdbx_description
1 polymer ?
#
loop_
_entity_poly.entity_id
_entity_poly.type
_entity_poly.pdbx_seq_one_letter_code
_entity_poly.pdbx_strand_id
1 'polypeptide(L)'
;TYGFGEVKSYNDQQGLLLDVANGRVAGGIGDILGFEFAAQQMPQLKVAQRIKTGETFGIMMPKGSPHLERVNAAITEIKEDGTLAKIYEKWLGTTPAEGTASTTVLPIPQAN
;
A
#
# COMPACT_ATOMS: atom_id res chain seq x y z
N THR A 1 15.23 -12.17 -25.32
CA THR A 1 14.76 -10.95 -24.62
C THR A 1 13.73 -11.38 -23.60
N TYR A 2 14.04 -11.30 -22.31
CA TYR A 2 13.03 -11.50 -21.28
C TYR A 2 12.16 -10.24 -21.23
N GLY A 3 10.85 -10.40 -21.31
CA GLY A 3 9.90 -9.30 -21.34
C GLY A 3 8.47 -9.82 -21.22
N PHE A 4 7.53 -8.92 -20.93
CA PHE A 4 6.12 -9.25 -20.91
C PHE A 4 5.62 -9.50 -22.33
N GLY A 5 5.03 -10.68 -22.60
CA GLY A 5 4.48 -11.00 -23.92
C GLY A 5 3.25 -10.18 -24.27
N GLU A 6 2.43 -9.86 -23.27
CA GLU A 6 1.22 -9.04 -23.39
C GLU A 6 1.03 -8.20 -22.13
N VAL A 7 0.59 -6.95 -22.31
CA VAL A 7 0.19 -6.05 -21.22
C VAL A 7 -1.26 -5.65 -21.48
N LYS A 8 -2.13 -5.93 -20.50
CA LYS A 8 -3.56 -5.63 -20.57
C LYS A 8 -3.94 -4.68 -19.44
N SER A 9 -4.61 -3.59 -19.79
CA SER A 9 -5.19 -2.65 -18.82
C SER A 9 -6.59 -3.09 -18.41
N TYR A 10 -6.95 -2.76 -17.17
CA TYR A 10 -8.26 -3.03 -16.59
C TYR A 10 -8.85 -1.72 -16.07
N ASN A 11 -10.17 -1.60 -16.13
CA ASN A 11 -10.89 -0.42 -15.62
C ASN A 11 -11.01 -0.43 -14.10
N ASP A 12 -10.89 -1.59 -13.48
CA ASP A 12 -11.00 -1.79 -12.04
C ASP A 12 -10.07 -2.93 -11.57
N GLN A 13 -9.83 -2.96 -10.25
CA GLN A 13 -8.97 -3.96 -9.63
C GLN A 13 -9.60 -5.36 -9.69
N GLN A 14 -10.92 -5.45 -9.55
CA GLN A 14 -11.65 -6.71 -9.50
C GLN A 14 -11.49 -7.51 -10.80
N GLY A 15 -11.60 -6.85 -11.96
CA GLY A 15 -11.42 -7.47 -13.26
C GLY A 15 -10.01 -8.03 -13.46
N LEU A 16 -9.00 -7.29 -13.02
CA LEU A 16 -7.60 -7.78 -13.04
C LEU A 16 -7.47 -9.04 -12.18
N LEU A 17 -7.93 -8.99 -10.93
CA LEU A 17 -7.79 -10.11 -9.99
C LEU A 17 -8.55 -11.36 -10.46
N LEU A 18 -9.73 -11.19 -11.07
CA LEU A 18 -10.50 -12.29 -11.65
C LEU A 18 -9.79 -12.94 -12.84
N ASP A 19 -9.17 -12.16 -13.72
CA ASP A 19 -8.41 -12.70 -14.85
C ASP A 19 -7.14 -13.41 -14.38
N VAL A 20 -6.46 -12.92 -13.32
CA VAL A 20 -5.35 -13.64 -12.67
C VAL A 20 -5.84 -14.95 -12.05
N ALA A 21 -6.92 -14.90 -11.26
CA ALA A 21 -7.45 -16.09 -10.57
C ALA A 21 -7.90 -17.18 -11.54
N ASN A 22 -8.41 -16.80 -12.72
CA ASN A 22 -8.83 -17.71 -13.77
C ASN A 22 -7.69 -18.10 -14.74
N GLY A 23 -6.45 -17.65 -14.50
CA GLY A 23 -5.29 -17.96 -15.33
C GLY A 23 -5.30 -17.34 -16.73
N ARG A 24 -6.11 -16.31 -16.97
CA ARG A 24 -6.15 -15.57 -18.25
C ARG A 24 -4.94 -14.65 -18.41
N VAL A 25 -4.39 -14.16 -17.30
CA VAL A 25 -3.11 -13.45 -17.25
C VAL A 25 -2.24 -14.05 -16.14
N ALA A 26 -0.92 -14.00 -16.31
CA ALA A 26 0.02 -14.62 -15.38
C ALA A 26 0.15 -13.87 -14.04
N GLY A 27 -0.23 -12.61 -13.98
CA GLY A 27 -0.13 -11.78 -12.78
C GLY A 27 -0.70 -10.38 -12.98
N GLY A 28 -0.88 -9.67 -11.88
CA GLY A 28 -1.33 -8.28 -11.86
C GLY A 28 -0.30 -7.38 -11.19
N ILE A 29 -0.21 -6.14 -11.66
CA ILE A 29 0.61 -5.07 -11.08
C ILE A 29 -0.34 -3.96 -10.65
N GLY A 30 -0.17 -3.45 -9.44
CA GLY A 30 -1.04 -2.45 -8.84
C GLY A 30 -0.56 -2.05 -7.45
N ASP A 31 -1.36 -1.27 -6.75
CA ASP A 31 -1.07 -0.85 -5.37
C ASP A 31 -1.06 -2.04 -4.42
N ILE A 32 -0.01 -2.12 -3.60
CA ILE A 32 0.21 -3.22 -2.68
C ILE A 32 -0.90 -3.35 -1.63
N LEU A 33 -1.42 -2.25 -1.08
CA LEU A 33 -2.44 -2.32 -0.02
C LEU A 33 -3.76 -2.88 -0.57
N GLY A 34 -4.11 -2.49 -1.80
CA GLY A 34 -5.28 -3.01 -2.51
C GLY A 34 -5.17 -4.51 -2.76
N PHE A 35 -3.99 -5.00 -3.13
CA PHE A 35 -3.75 -6.42 -3.38
C PHE A 35 -3.66 -7.24 -2.09
N GLU A 36 -3.09 -6.70 -1.02
CA GLU A 36 -3.06 -7.38 0.28
C GLU A 36 -4.46 -7.58 0.83
N PHE A 37 -5.29 -6.54 0.78
CA PHE A 37 -6.68 -6.65 1.16
C PHE A 37 -7.43 -7.69 0.30
N ALA A 38 -7.22 -7.67 -1.01
CA ALA A 38 -7.85 -8.64 -1.92
C ALA A 38 -7.40 -10.08 -1.66
N ALA A 39 -6.12 -10.31 -1.35
CA ALA A 39 -5.60 -11.64 -1.04
C ALA A 39 -6.24 -12.25 0.22
N GLN A 40 -6.76 -11.43 1.15
CA GLN A 40 -7.55 -11.94 2.27
C GLN A 40 -8.91 -12.52 1.86
N GLN A 41 -9.49 -11.99 0.78
CA GLN A 41 -10.81 -12.37 0.30
C GLN A 41 -10.75 -13.44 -0.81
N MET A 42 -9.61 -13.54 -1.49
CA MET A 42 -9.38 -14.44 -2.63
C MET A 42 -8.19 -15.37 -2.32
N PRO A 43 -8.40 -16.47 -1.58
CA PRO A 43 -7.31 -17.33 -1.09
C PRO A 43 -6.49 -18.02 -2.19
N GLN A 44 -6.99 -18.06 -3.42
CA GLN A 44 -6.25 -18.52 -4.61
C GLN A 44 -5.22 -17.50 -5.13
N LEU A 45 -5.25 -16.27 -4.63
CA LEU A 45 -4.31 -15.21 -4.98
C LEU A 45 -3.33 -14.98 -3.84
N LYS A 46 -2.11 -14.55 -4.20
CA LYS A 46 -1.08 -14.13 -3.25
C LYS A 46 -0.28 -12.98 -3.82
N VAL A 47 0.24 -12.13 -2.94
CA VAL A 47 1.24 -11.14 -3.33
C VAL A 47 2.56 -11.89 -3.63
N ALA A 48 2.95 -11.92 -4.90
CA ALA A 48 4.18 -12.58 -5.33
C ALA A 48 5.44 -11.76 -5.03
N GLN A 49 5.34 -10.43 -5.14
CA GLN A 49 6.45 -9.52 -4.93
C GLN A 49 5.96 -8.13 -4.54
N ARG A 50 6.67 -7.47 -3.61
CA ARG A 50 6.51 -6.03 -3.33
C ARG A 50 7.53 -5.24 -4.13
N ILE A 51 7.08 -4.26 -4.89
CA ILE A 51 7.94 -3.36 -5.66
C ILE A 51 8.09 -2.07 -4.85
N LYS A 52 9.33 -1.71 -4.48
CA LYS A 52 9.59 -0.45 -3.76
C LYS A 52 9.59 0.71 -4.76
N THR A 53 8.51 1.48 -4.79
CA THR A 53 8.38 2.66 -5.66
C THR A 53 8.90 3.94 -5.01
N GLY A 54 9.06 3.94 -3.69
CA GLY A 54 9.36 5.16 -2.91
C GLY A 54 8.12 6.01 -2.63
N GLU A 55 6.94 5.60 -3.12
CA GLU A 55 5.68 6.27 -2.84
C GLU A 55 5.23 6.01 -1.40
N THR A 56 4.63 7.04 -0.81
CA THR A 56 4.09 6.99 0.55
C THR A 56 2.76 7.72 0.58
N PHE A 57 1.77 7.13 1.26
CA PHE A 57 0.52 7.82 1.55
C PHE A 57 0.75 8.96 2.55
N GLY A 58 0.06 10.08 2.33
CA GLY A 58 0.14 11.25 3.19
C GLY A 58 -1.22 11.95 3.32
N ILE A 59 -1.41 12.65 4.42
CA ILE A 59 -2.59 13.50 4.63
C ILE A 59 -2.29 14.88 4.04
N MET A 60 -3.04 15.27 3.02
CA MET A 60 -2.87 16.56 2.36
C MET A 60 -3.50 17.69 3.17
N MET A 61 -2.81 18.83 3.24
CA MET A 61 -3.28 20.04 3.92
C MET A 61 -3.05 21.29 3.07
N PRO A 62 -3.81 22.38 3.30
CA PRO A 62 -3.48 23.68 2.73
C PRO A 62 -2.06 24.11 3.09
N LYS A 63 -1.40 24.83 2.18
CA LYS A 63 -0.08 25.39 2.41
C LYS A 63 -0.12 26.31 3.65
N GLY A 64 0.82 26.12 4.58
CA GLY A 64 0.87 26.88 5.82
C GLY A 64 -0.23 26.53 6.84
N SER A 65 -0.87 25.37 6.72
CA SER A 65 -1.85 24.90 7.70
C SER A 65 -1.28 24.93 9.12
N PRO A 66 -1.95 25.58 10.09
CA PRO A 66 -1.51 25.58 11.49
C PRO A 66 -1.63 24.19 12.14
N HIS A 67 -2.26 23.22 11.46
CA HIS A 67 -2.44 21.86 11.96
C HIS A 67 -1.34 20.90 11.54
N LEU A 68 -0.44 21.30 10.63
CA LEU A 68 0.57 20.41 10.03
C LEU A 68 1.39 19.69 11.10
N GLU A 69 2.03 20.46 11.99
CA GLU A 69 2.91 19.91 13.04
C GLU A 69 2.15 19.00 14.00
N ARG A 70 0.97 19.43 14.44
CA ARG A 70 0.15 18.67 15.40
C ARG A 70 -0.28 17.32 14.83
N VAL A 71 -0.72 17.29 13.57
CA VAL A 71 -1.17 16.05 12.94
C VAL A 71 0.02 15.14 12.63
N ASN A 72 1.16 15.69 12.19
CA ASN A 72 2.36 14.89 11.96
C ASN A 72 2.92 14.28 13.25
N ALA A 73 2.87 15.03 14.37
CA ALA A 73 3.22 14.52 15.69
C ALA A 73 2.29 13.36 16.11
N ALA A 74 0.98 13.52 15.96
CA ALA A 74 0.03 12.45 16.27
C ALA A 74 0.26 11.19 15.40
N ILE A 75 0.59 11.36 14.11
CA ILE A 75 0.97 10.24 13.22
C ILE A 75 2.26 9.55 13.69
N THR A 76 3.21 10.33 14.21
CA THR A 76 4.47 9.82 14.77
C THR A 76 4.19 9.00 16.03
N GLU A 77 3.39 9.53 16.96
CA GLU A 77 3.01 8.82 18.19
C GLU A 77 2.33 7.47 17.91
N ILE A 78 1.37 7.42 16.97
CA ILE A 78 0.69 6.16 16.64
C ILE A 78 1.58 5.15 15.92
N LYS A 79 2.69 5.60 15.32
CA LYS A 79 3.69 4.71 14.72
C LYS A 79 4.59 4.12 15.79
N GLU A 80 5.07 4.96 16.70
CA GLU A 80 5.98 4.58 17.78
C GLU A 80 5.30 3.67 18.81
N ASP A 81 4.03 3.92 19.15
CA ASP A 81 3.28 3.11 20.11
C ASP A 81 2.69 1.80 19.51
N GLY A 82 2.87 1.59 18.21
CA GLY A 82 2.38 0.42 17.47
C GLY A 82 0.88 0.43 17.15
N THR A 83 0.15 1.51 17.44
CA THR A 83 -1.27 1.66 17.12
C THR A 83 -1.51 1.57 15.60
N LEU A 84 -0.64 2.19 14.79
CA LEU A 84 -0.74 2.12 13.34
C LEU A 84 -0.51 0.70 12.82
N ALA A 85 0.43 -0.05 13.42
CA ALA A 85 0.66 -1.44 13.07
C ALA A 85 -0.58 -2.31 13.39
N LYS A 86 -1.23 -2.08 14.53
CA LYS A 86 -2.49 -2.77 14.88
C LYS A 86 -3.64 -2.42 13.92
N ILE A 87 -3.72 -1.17 13.48
CA ILE A 87 -4.70 -0.75 12.45
C ILE A 87 -4.41 -1.50 11.15
N TYR A 88 -3.15 -1.55 10.71
CA TYR A 88 -2.74 -2.27 9.51
C TYR A 88 -3.14 -3.75 9.60
N GLU A 89 -2.79 -4.43 10.68
CA GLU A 89 -3.12 -5.85 10.89
C GLU A 89 -4.62 -6.10 10.93
N LYS A 90 -5.39 -5.22 11.59
CA LYS A 90 -6.85 -5.35 11.66
C LYS A 90 -7.50 -5.33 10.27
N TRP A 91 -7.00 -4.52 9.36
CA TRP A 91 -7.62 -4.30 8.05
C TRP A 91 -7.00 -5.12 6.92
N LEU A 92 -5.74 -5.54 7.05
CA LEU A 92 -4.99 -6.26 6.00
C LEU A 92 -4.56 -7.67 6.43
N GLY A 93 -4.79 -8.03 7.70
CA GLY A 93 -4.57 -9.37 8.27
C GLY A 93 -3.14 -9.88 8.23
N THR A 94 -2.19 -8.99 7.99
CA THR A 94 -0.76 -9.29 8.04
C THR A 94 -0.05 -8.19 8.80
N THR A 95 1.05 -8.52 9.45
CA THR A 95 1.91 -7.51 10.08
C THR A 95 2.57 -6.65 9.00
N PRO A 96 2.58 -5.32 9.13
CA PRO A 96 3.28 -4.47 8.19
C PRO A 96 4.77 -4.81 8.19
N ALA A 97 5.37 -4.91 7.01
CA ALA A 97 6.80 -5.17 6.90
C ALA A 97 7.63 -4.07 7.58
N GLU A 98 8.76 -4.45 8.17
CA GLU A 98 9.71 -3.51 8.75
C GLU A 98 10.24 -2.54 7.68
N GLY A 99 10.49 -1.29 8.10
CA GLY A 99 10.99 -0.24 7.19
C GLY A 99 9.93 0.30 6.23
N THR A 100 8.66 -0.09 6.36
CA THR A 100 7.55 0.51 5.60
C THR A 100 7.06 1.81 6.27
N ALA A 101 6.31 2.61 5.53
CA ALA A 101 5.71 3.84 6.06
C ALA A 101 4.75 3.60 7.24
N SER A 102 4.25 2.36 7.41
CA SER A 102 3.38 1.96 8.52
C SER A 102 4.12 1.67 9.83
N THR A 103 5.43 1.45 9.77
CA THR A 103 6.28 1.12 10.94
C THR A 103 7.42 2.10 11.15
N THR A 104 7.64 3.02 10.22
CA THR A 104 8.77 3.95 10.26
C THR A 104 8.27 5.40 10.31
N VAL A 105 8.83 6.18 11.23
CA VAL A 105 8.65 7.64 11.28
C VAL A 105 9.38 8.26 10.11
N LEU A 106 8.68 9.09 9.35
CA LEU A 106 9.21 9.77 8.17
C LEU A 106 9.18 11.28 8.41
N PRO A 107 10.15 12.03 7.86
CA PRO A 107 10.13 13.49 7.96
C PRO A 107 8.92 14.07 7.22
N ILE A 108 8.47 15.26 7.65
CA ILE A 108 7.46 16.01 6.91
C ILE A 108 7.99 16.31 5.50
N PRO A 109 7.29 15.89 4.43
CA PRO A 109 7.70 16.20 3.07
C PRO A 109 7.85 17.71 2.88
N GLN A 110 9.01 18.14 2.43
CA GLN A 110 9.25 19.54 2.08
C GLN A 110 8.85 19.77 0.63
N ALA A 111 8.19 20.89 0.35
CA ALA A 111 8.00 21.33 -1.02
C ALA A 111 9.36 21.72 -1.60
N ASN A 112 9.74 21.09 -2.71
CA ASN A 112 10.89 21.52 -3.52
C ASN A 112 10.58 22.85 -4.23
#